data_AF-A0A432GUK0-F1
#
_entry.id   AF-A0A432GUK0-F1
#
_cell.length_a   1.000
_cell.length_b   1.000
_cell.length_c   1.000
_cell.angle_alpha   90.00
_cell.angle_beta   90.00
_cell.angle_gamma   90.00
#
_symmetry.space_group_name_H-M   'P 1'
#
loop_
_entity.id
_entity.type
_entity.pdbx_description
1 polymer ?
#
loop_
_entity_poly.entity_id
_entity_poly.type
_entity_poly.pdbx_seq_one_letter_code
_entity_poly.pdbx_strand_id
1 'polypeptide(L)'
;MELTKVTTTSGILEPGLWQLDPSRERYRVPACGVIVVELYPDDVLVVQDPEGGQHAEVVPFSPEGKGDPGILGINKSQPADGLRQILSGDSESAGRVRSGLERKGIDLASAKAAVLFAPDSLAREELRFQVTSRTTCAVAAPGTMMTVEGETLPPTDLQVFIHRASPPEERETDLPDPLAEPRLDFQIDRCTSQAYEVKAGEFIQVIDVMGRECSDFQVFDHRKLDQGIERCLDVTTTRTLIGAGYPGPGLFSKYYDVDMQPLVEVIRDTVGRHDTFGLACTAKSYEDRGYFGHINCSDNFNGALAQYEIEPRKGWAAANFFFNTGIDDHNVLYGEESWSRPGDYVLLQAQTDLVCISSACPDDTTPVNGWNPTDIHVRVYPEKNTFSKAIAIRMTPDADAKLTQETGFHPRTSALTRNFTEYRGYWLPTCYRNNGAIEEYHSCRENAIVTDLSPLRKFEVIGPDAEALLQWTLTRNVRKLAVGQVVYSSMLYPHGGMMDDGTLLRLCQDNFRWIGGDDYGGIWMREQAEKLGLKVRVKSSTDQIHNIAVQGP
;
A
#
# COMPACT_ATOMS: atom_id res chain seq x y z
N MET A 1 40.89 -22.17 21.73
CA MET A 1 39.49 -22.24 21.27
C MET A 1 39.18 -20.87 20.72
N GLU A 2 39.28 -20.73 19.39
CA GLU A 2 39.22 -19.44 18.69
C GLU A 2 37.83 -18.81 18.81
N LEU A 3 37.84 -17.50 19.08
CA LEU A 3 36.67 -16.64 19.06
C LEU A 3 36.04 -16.66 17.67
N THR A 4 34.79 -17.12 17.61
CA THR A 4 33.93 -17.07 16.44
C THR A 4 33.86 -15.63 15.94
N LYS A 5 34.25 -15.41 14.69
CA LYS A 5 34.12 -14.12 13.99
C LYS A 5 32.67 -13.63 14.12
N VAL A 6 32.46 -12.55 14.87
CA VAL A 6 31.25 -11.76 14.77
C VAL A 6 31.34 -11.01 13.45
N THR A 7 30.67 -11.52 12.42
CA THR A 7 30.43 -10.79 11.18
C THR A 7 29.43 -9.68 11.49
N THR A 8 29.93 -8.52 11.91
CA THR A 8 29.16 -7.29 11.79
C THR A 8 29.22 -6.89 10.32
N THR A 9 28.20 -7.24 9.55
CA THR A 9 27.94 -6.52 8.30
C THR A 9 27.57 -5.10 8.70
N SER A 10 28.53 -4.18 8.70
CA SER A 10 28.22 -2.77 8.57
C SER A 10 27.68 -2.56 7.16
N GLY A 11 26.44 -2.98 6.93
CA GLY A 11 25.68 -2.48 5.81
C GLY A 11 25.54 -0.99 6.05
N ILE A 12 25.99 -0.17 5.10
CA ILE A 12 25.48 1.18 5.01
C ILE A 12 23.96 0.99 4.83
N LEU A 13 23.18 1.32 5.86
CA LEU A 13 21.75 1.47 5.71
C LEU A 13 21.60 2.77 4.92
N GLU A 14 21.56 2.69 3.59
CA GLU A 14 21.07 3.78 2.75
C GLU A 14 19.54 3.72 2.85
N PRO A 15 18.89 4.58 3.66
CA PRO A 15 17.44 4.54 3.78
C PRO A 15 16.87 5.01 2.44
N GLY A 16 15.95 4.25 1.85
CA GLY A 16 15.17 4.69 0.69
C GLY A 16 15.73 4.39 -0.70
N LEU A 17 16.94 3.80 -0.82
CA LEU A 17 17.42 3.27 -2.10
C LEU A 17 17.58 1.75 -1.99
N TRP A 18 16.48 1.03 -2.26
CA TRP A 18 16.62 -0.37 -2.65
C TRP A 18 17.39 -0.36 -3.98
N GLN A 19 18.68 -0.68 -3.95
CA GLN A 19 19.26 -1.40 -5.08
C GLN A 19 18.33 -2.59 -5.27
N LEU A 20 17.63 -2.63 -6.40
CA LEU A 20 16.94 -3.82 -6.87
C LEU A 20 17.99 -4.90 -7.02
N ASP A 21 18.35 -5.60 -5.94
CA ASP A 21 19.11 -6.83 -6.01
C ASP A 21 18.22 -7.78 -6.82
N PRO A 22 18.56 -8.08 -8.08
CA PRO A 22 17.70 -8.87 -8.94
C PRO A 22 17.54 -10.29 -8.41
N SER A 23 18.40 -10.71 -7.48
CA SER A 23 18.32 -11.99 -6.80
C SER A 23 17.42 -11.99 -5.57
N ARG A 24 16.80 -10.86 -5.19
CA ARG A 24 15.98 -10.77 -3.98
C ARG A 24 14.60 -10.19 -4.24
N GLU A 25 13.60 -10.91 -3.75
CA GLU A 25 12.22 -10.47 -3.69
C GLU A 25 11.75 -10.44 -2.24
N ARG A 26 10.83 -9.52 -1.95
CA ARG A 26 10.22 -9.36 -0.63
C ARG A 26 8.72 -9.21 -0.79
N TYR A 27 7.98 -9.94 0.03
CA TYR A 27 6.53 -9.93 0.07
C TYR A 27 6.04 -9.80 1.52
N ARG A 28 4.93 -9.10 1.69
CA ARG A 28 4.18 -9.06 2.95
C ARG A 28 3.01 -10.02 2.87
N VAL A 29 2.86 -10.87 3.89
CA VAL A 29 1.64 -11.67 4.09
C VAL A 29 0.79 -10.92 5.11
N PRO A 30 -0.37 -10.34 4.72
CA PRO A 30 -1.23 -9.65 5.67
C PRO A 30 -1.70 -10.59 6.78
N ALA A 31 -1.88 -10.07 8.00
CA ALA A 31 -2.57 -10.78 9.07
C ALA A 31 -3.91 -11.35 8.57
N CYS A 32 -4.23 -12.61 8.90
CA CYS A 32 -5.40 -13.33 8.38
C CYS A 32 -5.47 -13.36 6.84
N GLY A 33 -4.32 -13.27 6.17
CA GLY A 33 -4.20 -13.23 4.71
C GLY A 33 -3.26 -14.29 4.16
N VAL A 34 -3.18 -14.33 2.83
CA VAL A 34 -2.35 -15.27 2.07
C VAL A 34 -1.73 -14.57 0.88
N ILE A 35 -0.49 -14.95 0.55
CA ILE A 35 0.14 -14.67 -0.74
C ILE A 35 0.43 -15.97 -1.47
N VAL A 36 0.57 -15.88 -2.79
CA VAL A 36 0.99 -17.00 -3.64
C VAL A 36 2.21 -16.54 -4.42
N VAL A 37 3.27 -17.34 -4.39
CA VAL A 37 4.54 -17.06 -5.08
C VAL A 37 4.96 -18.26 -5.92
N GLU A 38 5.62 -17.99 -7.05
CA GLU A 38 6.27 -19.02 -7.86
C GLU A 38 7.72 -19.17 -7.40
N LEU A 39 8.12 -20.41 -7.11
CA LEU A 39 9.47 -20.77 -6.68
C LEU A 39 10.09 -21.73 -7.70
N TYR A 40 11.38 -21.54 -7.97
CA TYR A 40 12.15 -22.35 -8.91
C TYR A 40 13.19 -23.20 -8.17
N PRO A 41 13.70 -24.28 -8.79
CA PRO A 41 14.77 -25.08 -8.19
C PRO A 41 15.93 -24.20 -7.74
N ASP A 42 16.51 -24.53 -6.59
CA ASP A 42 17.62 -23.85 -5.94
C ASP A 42 17.30 -22.47 -5.33
N ASP A 43 16.09 -21.93 -5.51
CA ASP A 43 15.64 -20.75 -4.77
C ASP A 43 15.63 -21.01 -3.26
N VAL A 44 15.82 -19.95 -2.46
CA VAL A 44 15.67 -20.00 -1.00
C VAL A 44 14.48 -19.13 -0.58
N LEU A 45 13.45 -19.79 -0.04
CA LEU A 45 12.31 -19.13 0.59
C LEU A 45 12.63 -18.87 2.06
N VAL A 46 12.48 -17.62 2.51
CA VAL A 46 12.61 -17.22 3.92
C VAL A 46 11.26 -16.68 4.39
N VAL A 47 10.74 -17.20 5.49
CA VAL A 47 9.56 -16.66 6.15
C VAL A 47 9.98 -16.13 7.52
N GLN A 48 9.61 -14.90 7.84
CA GLN A 48 9.94 -14.20 9.08
C GLN A 48 8.67 -13.69 9.75
N ASP A 49 8.61 -13.83 11.08
CA ASP A 49 7.59 -13.21 11.94
C ASP A 49 8.19 -11.95 12.61
N PRO A 50 7.83 -10.72 12.17
CA PRO A 50 8.43 -9.50 12.71
C PRO A 50 8.07 -9.21 14.17
N GLU A 51 6.91 -9.66 14.66
CA GLU A 51 6.38 -9.28 15.98
C GLU A 51 6.36 -10.42 17.00
N GLY A 52 6.53 -11.66 16.55
CA GLY A 52 6.54 -12.85 17.40
C GLY A 52 5.14 -13.40 17.69
N GLY A 53 5.07 -14.72 17.86
CA GLY A 53 3.83 -15.45 18.10
C GLY A 53 2.80 -15.38 16.96
N GLN A 54 3.20 -15.07 15.73
CA GLN A 54 2.35 -15.20 14.54
C GLN A 54 2.56 -16.58 13.91
N HIS A 55 1.53 -17.42 13.97
CA HIS A 55 1.49 -18.70 13.28
C HIS A 55 1.54 -18.49 11.75
N ALA A 56 2.32 -19.30 11.04
CA ALA A 56 2.35 -19.30 9.59
C ALA A 56 2.15 -20.69 8.99
N GLU A 57 1.53 -20.76 7.81
CA GLU A 57 1.44 -21.97 7.01
C GLU A 57 2.13 -21.76 5.67
N VAL A 58 3.11 -22.62 5.36
CA VAL A 58 3.76 -22.68 4.03
C VAL A 58 3.27 -23.91 3.30
N VAL A 59 2.67 -23.72 2.12
CA VAL A 59 1.92 -24.73 1.38
C VAL A 59 2.43 -24.79 -0.06
N PRO A 60 3.46 -25.61 -0.34
CA PRO A 60 3.93 -25.85 -1.70
C PRO A 60 3.00 -26.82 -2.45
N PHE A 61 2.78 -26.55 -3.73
CA PHE A 61 2.02 -27.40 -4.64
C PHE A 61 2.91 -27.95 -5.78
N SER A 62 2.70 -29.21 -6.13
CA SER A 62 3.33 -29.83 -7.30
C SER A 62 2.82 -29.20 -8.61
N PRO A 63 3.51 -29.40 -9.75
CA PRO A 63 3.02 -28.95 -11.06
C PRO A 63 1.63 -29.48 -11.44
N GLU A 64 1.20 -30.62 -10.87
CA GLU A 64 -0.14 -31.20 -11.04
C GLU A 64 -1.18 -30.59 -10.07
N GLY A 65 -0.80 -29.57 -9.31
CA GLY A 65 -1.66 -28.83 -8.40
C GLY A 65 -1.92 -29.49 -7.05
N LYS A 66 -1.19 -30.56 -6.69
CA LYS A 66 -1.36 -31.27 -5.41
C LYS A 66 -0.41 -30.77 -4.33
N GLY A 67 -0.86 -30.73 -3.08
CA GLY A 67 0.00 -30.32 -1.96
C GLY A 67 1.20 -31.26 -1.77
N ASP A 68 2.42 -30.74 -1.90
CA ASP A 68 3.67 -31.50 -1.80
C ASP A 68 4.75 -30.78 -0.96
N PRO A 69 4.69 -30.92 0.37
CA PRO A 69 5.69 -30.35 1.30
C PRO A 69 7.13 -30.83 1.06
N GLY A 70 7.32 -31.97 0.39
CA GLY A 70 8.64 -32.52 0.09
C GLY A 70 9.49 -31.59 -0.76
N ILE A 71 8.87 -30.75 -1.59
CA ILE A 71 9.55 -29.78 -2.47
C ILE A 71 10.41 -28.78 -1.67
N LEU A 72 9.99 -28.44 -0.46
CA LEU A 72 10.68 -27.53 0.45
C LEU A 72 11.46 -28.28 1.56
N GLY A 73 11.64 -29.60 1.43
CA GLY A 73 12.31 -30.43 2.45
C GLY A 73 11.51 -30.59 3.75
N ILE A 74 10.20 -30.35 3.73
CA ILE A 74 9.34 -30.41 4.91
C ILE A 74 8.98 -31.88 5.21
N ASN A 75 9.55 -32.40 6.29
CA ASN A 75 9.32 -33.79 6.73
C ASN A 75 8.07 -33.96 7.62
N LYS A 76 7.56 -32.87 8.20
CA LYS A 76 6.35 -32.86 9.04
C LYS A 76 5.36 -31.87 8.46
N SER A 77 4.25 -32.38 7.96
CA SER A 77 3.16 -31.57 7.42
C SER A 77 1.83 -31.96 8.03
N GLN A 78 0.90 -31.04 7.98
CA GLN A 78 -0.49 -31.22 8.40
C GLN A 78 -1.43 -30.67 7.32
N PRO A 79 -2.74 -30.96 7.37
CA PRO A 79 -3.71 -30.27 6.53
C PRO A 79 -3.57 -28.74 6.65
N ALA A 80 -3.65 -28.03 5.52
CA ALA A 80 -3.53 -26.56 5.48
C ALA A 80 -4.84 -25.88 5.90
N ASP A 81 -5.25 -26.08 7.15
CA ASP A 81 -6.54 -25.62 7.65
C ASP A 81 -6.61 -24.09 7.77
N GLY A 82 -5.51 -23.42 8.14
CA GLY A 82 -5.44 -21.96 8.19
C GLY A 82 -5.58 -21.32 6.82
N LEU A 83 -4.87 -21.85 5.80
CA LEU A 83 -5.04 -21.44 4.40
C LEU A 83 -6.49 -21.58 3.95
N ARG A 84 -7.12 -22.74 4.20
CA ARG A 84 -8.50 -23.00 3.82
C ARG A 84 -9.48 -22.07 4.52
N GLN A 85 -9.28 -21.82 5.81
CA GLN A 85 -10.10 -20.89 6.58
C GLN A 85 -10.06 -19.48 5.98
N ILE A 86 -8.86 -18.97 5.68
CA ILE A 86 -8.69 -17.65 5.06
C ILE A 86 -9.38 -17.60 3.69
N LEU A 87 -9.13 -18.59 2.83
CA LEU A 87 -9.70 -18.64 1.48
C LEU A 87 -11.21 -18.91 1.47
N SER A 88 -11.78 -19.47 2.53
CA SER A 88 -13.23 -19.64 2.67
C SER A 88 -13.98 -18.33 2.98
N GLY A 89 -13.26 -17.26 3.36
CA GLY A 89 -13.85 -15.96 3.63
C GLY A 89 -14.42 -15.26 2.39
N ASP A 90 -15.26 -14.25 2.65
CA ASP A 90 -15.97 -13.46 1.64
C ASP A 90 -15.22 -12.19 1.19
N SER A 91 -13.97 -12.00 1.61
CA SER A 91 -13.19 -10.81 1.23
C SER A 91 -12.82 -10.83 -0.26
N GLU A 92 -12.79 -9.65 -0.90
CA GLU A 92 -12.35 -9.47 -2.31
C GLU A 92 -10.99 -10.14 -2.56
N SER A 93 -10.05 -9.98 -1.62
CA SER A 93 -8.71 -10.56 -1.69
C SER A 93 -8.73 -12.09 -1.63
N ALA A 94 -9.51 -12.69 -0.72
CA ALA A 94 -9.63 -14.15 -0.62
C ALA A 94 -10.28 -14.75 -1.87
N GLY A 95 -11.31 -14.08 -2.42
CA GLY A 95 -11.91 -14.41 -3.71
C GLY A 95 -10.89 -14.42 -4.84
N ARG A 96 -10.07 -13.36 -4.96
CA ARG A 96 -9.04 -13.23 -6.00
C ARG A 96 -8.00 -14.35 -5.93
N VAL A 97 -7.45 -14.62 -4.73
CA VAL A 97 -6.43 -15.67 -4.57
C VAL A 97 -7.00 -17.04 -4.91
N ARG A 98 -8.22 -17.34 -4.48
CA ARG A 98 -8.93 -18.59 -4.82
C ARG A 98 -9.09 -18.74 -6.33
N SER A 99 -9.60 -17.73 -7.03
CA SER A 99 -9.72 -17.76 -8.50
C SER A 99 -8.37 -17.90 -9.20
N GLY A 100 -7.31 -17.28 -8.68
CA GLY A 100 -5.93 -17.43 -9.19
C GLY A 100 -5.41 -18.85 -9.05
N LEU A 101 -5.61 -19.48 -7.88
CA LEU A 101 -5.23 -20.87 -7.63
C LEU A 101 -6.03 -21.86 -8.48
N GLU A 102 -7.34 -21.63 -8.66
CA GLU A 102 -8.20 -22.44 -9.54
C GLU A 102 -7.74 -22.36 -11.01
N ARG A 103 -7.40 -21.16 -11.51
CA ARG A 103 -6.84 -20.99 -12.87
C ARG A 103 -5.52 -21.72 -13.06
N LYS A 104 -4.72 -21.88 -12.00
CA LYS A 104 -3.47 -22.66 -11.98
C LYS A 104 -3.70 -24.17 -11.77
N GLY A 105 -4.95 -24.63 -11.64
CA GLY A 105 -5.28 -26.04 -11.45
C GLY A 105 -4.94 -26.59 -10.06
N ILE A 106 -4.82 -25.72 -9.05
CA ILE A 106 -4.46 -26.10 -7.69
C ILE A 106 -5.64 -26.77 -6.95
N ASP A 107 -5.39 -27.95 -6.38
CA ASP A 107 -6.33 -28.68 -5.53
C ASP A 107 -6.14 -28.33 -4.04
N LEU A 108 -6.92 -27.36 -3.57
CA LEU A 108 -6.95 -26.94 -2.16
C LEU A 108 -7.35 -28.07 -1.19
N ALA A 109 -8.07 -29.10 -1.63
CA ALA A 109 -8.44 -30.24 -0.79
C ALA A 109 -7.25 -31.16 -0.49
N SER A 110 -6.22 -31.15 -1.34
CA SER A 110 -4.96 -31.86 -1.12
C SER A 110 -3.90 -31.07 -0.36
N ALA A 111 -4.15 -29.77 -0.10
CA ALA A 111 -3.19 -28.84 0.49
C ALA A 111 -2.64 -29.32 1.85
N LYS A 112 -1.31 -29.32 1.98
CA LYS A 112 -0.58 -29.67 3.21
C LYS A 112 0.41 -28.56 3.55
N ALA A 113 0.38 -28.13 4.81
CA ALA A 113 1.21 -27.04 5.31
C ALA A 113 2.39 -27.54 6.15
N ALA A 114 3.53 -26.88 6.02
CA ALA A 114 4.44 -26.70 7.15
C ALA A 114 3.88 -25.58 8.04
N VAL A 115 3.66 -25.93 9.30
CA VAL A 115 3.38 -24.94 10.34
C VAL A 115 4.68 -24.35 10.82
N LEU A 116 4.77 -23.03 10.74
CA LEU A 116 5.91 -22.26 11.23
C LEU A 116 5.52 -21.46 12.46
N PHE A 117 6.53 -21.23 13.30
CA PHE A 117 6.49 -20.46 14.53
C PHE A 117 5.58 -21.05 15.62
N ALA A 118 6.16 -21.27 16.80
CA ALA A 118 5.40 -21.65 17.97
C ALA A 118 4.66 -20.43 18.55
N PRO A 119 3.61 -20.61 19.37
CA PRO A 119 2.91 -19.49 20.03
C PRO A 119 3.80 -18.60 20.91
N ASP A 120 4.98 -19.09 21.29
CA ASP A 120 6.02 -18.40 22.06
C ASP A 120 7.25 -18.01 21.21
N SER A 121 7.14 -18.05 19.87
CA SER A 121 8.21 -17.60 18.97
C SER A 121 8.63 -16.15 19.25
N LEU A 122 9.90 -15.88 19.01
CA LEU A 122 10.47 -14.56 19.23
C LEU A 122 10.19 -13.64 18.04
N ALA A 123 10.17 -12.33 18.28
CA ALA A 123 10.15 -11.36 17.21
C ALA A 123 11.39 -11.52 16.31
N ARG A 124 11.19 -11.37 14.99
CA ARG A 124 12.18 -11.55 13.91
C ARG A 124 12.70 -12.99 13.74
N GLU A 125 12.08 -13.97 14.37
CA GLU A 125 12.39 -15.38 14.10
C GLU A 125 12.12 -15.68 12.61
N GLU A 126 13.03 -16.39 11.98
CA GLU A 126 12.98 -16.72 10.55
C GLU A 126 13.23 -18.20 10.30
N LEU A 127 12.58 -18.74 9.29
CA LEU A 127 12.76 -20.11 8.80
C LEU A 127 13.07 -20.07 7.31
N ARG A 128 14.02 -20.92 6.89
CA ARG A 128 14.57 -20.96 5.53
C ARG A 128 14.30 -22.32 4.90
N PHE A 129 13.83 -22.32 3.66
CA PHE A 129 13.51 -23.50 2.88
C PHE A 129 14.26 -23.48 1.56
N GLN A 130 15.02 -24.54 1.31
CA GLN A 130 15.66 -24.77 0.02
C GLN A 130 14.63 -25.40 -0.93
N VAL A 131 14.41 -24.77 -2.07
CA VAL A 131 13.47 -25.27 -3.08
C VAL A 131 14.16 -26.33 -3.93
N THR A 132 13.58 -27.52 -4.01
CA THR A 132 14.15 -28.65 -4.75
C THR A 132 13.59 -28.81 -6.17
N SER A 133 12.38 -28.31 -6.41
CA SER A 133 11.72 -28.32 -7.72
C SER A 133 10.79 -27.13 -7.87
N ARG A 134 10.41 -26.78 -9.10
CA ARG A 134 9.44 -25.72 -9.37
C ARG A 134 8.13 -25.96 -8.60
N THR A 135 7.60 -24.94 -7.96
CA THR A 135 6.35 -25.01 -7.18
C THR A 135 5.63 -23.66 -7.13
N THR A 136 4.31 -23.70 -7.25
CA THR A 136 3.44 -22.63 -6.77
C THR A 136 3.31 -22.81 -5.26
N CYS A 137 3.69 -21.81 -4.47
CA CYS A 137 3.69 -21.88 -3.01
C CYS A 137 2.77 -20.82 -2.41
N ALA A 138 1.82 -21.25 -1.57
CA ALA A 138 1.00 -20.34 -0.78
C ALA A 138 1.63 -20.16 0.60
N VAL A 139 1.75 -18.91 1.06
CA VAL A 139 2.16 -18.58 2.43
C VAL A 139 1.01 -17.84 3.10
N ALA A 140 0.48 -18.41 4.19
CA ALA A 140 -0.65 -17.85 4.93
C ALA A 140 -0.21 -17.41 6.33
N ALA A 141 -0.87 -16.38 6.86
CA ALA A 141 -0.76 -15.90 8.23
C ALA A 141 -2.08 -16.12 8.99
N PRO A 142 -2.41 -17.36 9.42
CA PRO A 142 -3.68 -17.64 10.09
C PRO A 142 -3.80 -16.93 11.43
N GLY A 143 -5.01 -16.57 11.79
CA GLY A 143 -5.29 -15.94 13.07
C GLY A 143 -6.76 -15.66 13.28
N THR A 144 -7.11 -15.39 14.53
CA THR A 144 -8.47 -14.99 14.92
C THR A 144 -8.46 -13.53 15.31
N MET A 145 -9.45 -12.77 14.85
CA MET A 145 -9.55 -11.35 15.19
C MET A 145 -9.63 -11.17 16.71
N MET A 146 -8.92 -10.17 17.21
CA MET A 146 -8.80 -9.90 18.63
C MET A 146 -10.11 -9.30 19.18
N THR A 147 -10.51 -9.68 20.40
CA THR A 147 -11.59 -8.99 21.13
C THR A 147 -11.05 -7.79 21.89
N VAL A 148 -11.91 -6.84 22.26
CA VAL A 148 -11.50 -5.61 22.97
C VAL A 148 -10.88 -5.95 24.35
N GLU A 149 -11.39 -6.98 25.00
CA GLU A 149 -10.92 -7.51 26.28
C GLU A 149 -9.49 -8.06 26.21
N GLY A 150 -9.04 -8.44 25.01
CA GLY A 150 -7.68 -8.87 24.73
C GLY A 150 -7.31 -10.25 25.28
N GLU A 151 -8.27 -11.17 25.21
CA GLU A 151 -8.10 -12.56 25.63
C GLU A 151 -7.22 -13.38 24.67
N THR A 152 -7.05 -12.89 23.44
CA THR A 152 -6.23 -13.51 22.39
C THR A 152 -5.13 -12.58 21.91
N LEU A 153 -4.03 -13.16 21.43
CA LEU A 153 -2.97 -12.39 20.77
C LEU A 153 -3.49 -11.90 19.42
N PRO A 154 -3.28 -10.63 19.06
CA PRO A 154 -3.69 -10.13 17.75
C PRO A 154 -2.88 -10.83 16.65
N PRO A 155 -3.50 -11.17 15.52
CA PRO A 155 -2.78 -11.64 14.35
C PRO A 155 -2.03 -10.46 13.71
N THR A 156 -0.84 -10.74 13.22
CA THR A 156 0.12 -9.76 12.68
C THR A 156 0.65 -10.23 11.33
N ASP A 157 1.20 -9.29 10.57
CA ASP A 157 1.74 -9.58 9.25
C ASP A 157 3.00 -10.47 9.33
N LEU A 158 3.25 -11.27 8.29
CA LEU A 158 4.54 -11.95 8.08
C LEU A 158 5.33 -11.26 6.96
N GLN A 159 6.63 -11.50 6.94
CA GLN A 159 7.50 -11.15 5.82
C GLN A 159 8.03 -12.40 5.14
N VAL A 160 8.01 -12.40 3.81
CA VAL A 160 8.53 -13.47 2.97
C VAL A 160 9.62 -12.89 2.09
N PHE A 161 10.78 -13.55 2.04
CA PHE A 161 11.85 -13.22 1.12
C PHE A 161 12.13 -14.41 0.21
N ILE A 162 12.41 -14.13 -1.06
CA ILE A 162 12.86 -15.14 -2.02
C ILE A 162 14.24 -14.73 -2.48
N HIS A 163 15.22 -15.59 -2.26
CA HIS A 163 16.55 -15.47 -2.86
C HIS A 163 16.59 -16.34 -4.11
N ARG A 164 16.59 -15.71 -5.29
CA ARG A 164 16.62 -16.39 -6.58
C ARG A 164 18.01 -16.98 -6.84
N ALA A 165 18.07 -18.26 -7.16
CA ALA A 165 19.33 -18.91 -7.54
C ALA A 165 19.82 -18.44 -8.93
N SER A 166 18.88 -18.19 -9.83
CA SER A 166 19.13 -17.61 -11.15
C SER A 166 18.17 -16.44 -11.35
N PRO A 167 18.61 -15.19 -11.14
CA PRO A 167 17.77 -14.03 -11.38
C PRO A 167 17.41 -13.96 -12.88
N PRO A 168 16.16 -13.60 -13.24
CA PRO A 168 15.77 -13.46 -14.64
C PRO A 168 16.61 -12.36 -15.34
N GLU A 169 17.01 -12.61 -16.60
CA GLU A 169 17.92 -11.73 -17.36
C GLU A 169 17.31 -10.36 -17.71
N GLU A 170 15.98 -10.26 -17.78
CA GLU A 170 15.19 -9.03 -17.74
C GLU A 170 13.92 -9.38 -16.96
N ARG A 171 13.50 -8.53 -16.00
CA ARG A 171 12.24 -8.78 -15.29
C ARG A 171 11.09 -8.67 -16.29
N GLU A 172 10.58 -9.77 -16.82
CA GLU A 172 9.16 -9.86 -17.13
C GLU A 172 8.47 -10.00 -15.77
N THR A 173 8.20 -8.90 -15.05
CA THR A 173 7.34 -9.01 -13.87
C THR A 173 5.94 -9.38 -14.32
N ASP A 174 5.40 -10.47 -13.76
CA ASP A 174 4.01 -10.84 -13.94
C ASP A 174 3.11 -9.66 -13.54
N LEU A 175 2.26 -9.23 -14.48
CA LEU A 175 1.24 -8.22 -14.20
C LEU A 175 0.38 -8.71 -13.02
N PRO A 176 0.00 -7.82 -12.08
CA PRO A 176 -0.93 -8.19 -11.04
C PRO A 176 -2.24 -8.70 -11.65
N ASP A 177 -2.87 -9.66 -10.98
CA ASP A 177 -4.21 -10.14 -11.36
C ASP A 177 -5.18 -8.95 -11.53
N PRO A 178 -6.06 -8.97 -12.56
CA PRO A 178 -7.09 -7.95 -12.74
C PRO A 178 -7.94 -7.75 -11.48
N LEU A 179 -8.34 -6.50 -11.21
CA LEU A 179 -9.21 -6.17 -10.08
C LEU A 179 -10.64 -6.71 -10.25
N ALA A 180 -11.06 -6.87 -11.51
CA ALA A 180 -12.28 -7.52 -11.94
C ALA A 180 -12.07 -8.00 -13.39
N GLU A 181 -13.08 -8.59 -14.03
CA GLU A 181 -12.98 -8.90 -15.47
C GLU A 181 -12.89 -7.59 -16.29
N PRO A 182 -11.76 -7.34 -16.99
CA PRO A 182 -11.59 -6.12 -17.77
C PRO A 182 -12.36 -6.17 -19.09
N ARG A 183 -12.86 -5.03 -19.55
CA ARG A 183 -13.37 -4.83 -20.91
C ARG A 183 -12.21 -4.60 -21.90
N LEU A 184 -11.21 -3.82 -21.48
CA LEU A 184 -9.96 -3.60 -22.20
C LEU A 184 -8.80 -4.00 -21.29
N ASP A 185 -7.81 -4.68 -21.85
CA ASP A 185 -6.62 -5.17 -21.15
C ASP A 185 -5.46 -5.17 -22.15
N PHE A 186 -4.59 -4.16 -22.10
CA PHE A 186 -3.54 -3.98 -23.10
C PHE A 186 -2.30 -3.29 -22.52
N GLN A 187 -1.16 -3.61 -23.11
CA GLN A 187 0.14 -3.01 -22.81
C GLN A 187 0.40 -1.82 -23.75
N ILE A 188 1.02 -0.77 -23.20
CA ILE A 188 1.63 0.34 -23.91
C ILE A 188 3.14 0.10 -23.85
N ASP A 189 3.72 -0.24 -25.00
CA ASP A 189 5.15 -0.51 -25.11
C ASP A 189 5.96 0.72 -24.72
N ARG A 190 7.10 0.51 -24.06
CA ARG A 190 8.04 1.56 -23.65
C ARG A 190 8.29 2.56 -24.76
N CYS A 191 8.37 3.84 -24.38
CA CYS A 191 8.59 4.96 -25.29
C CYS A 191 7.46 5.19 -26.32
N THR A 192 6.25 4.63 -26.11
CA THR A 192 5.09 4.84 -26.99
C THR A 192 3.88 5.41 -26.23
N SER A 193 2.76 5.60 -26.93
CA SER A 193 1.48 5.98 -26.32
C SER A 193 0.32 5.35 -27.07
N GLN A 194 -0.78 5.12 -26.37
CA GLN A 194 -1.99 4.57 -26.98
C GLN A 194 -3.24 5.30 -26.50
N ALA A 195 -4.10 5.66 -27.46
CA ALA A 195 -5.41 6.24 -27.19
C ALA A 195 -6.49 5.17 -27.17
N TYR A 196 -7.51 5.35 -26.32
CA TYR A 196 -8.57 4.38 -26.07
C TYR A 196 -9.86 5.05 -25.59
N GLU A 197 -11.01 4.43 -25.88
CA GLU A 197 -12.32 4.93 -25.45
C GLU A 197 -12.79 4.30 -24.13
N VAL A 198 -13.42 5.13 -23.31
CA VAL A 198 -13.99 4.76 -22.01
C VAL A 198 -15.39 5.36 -21.90
N LYS A 199 -16.38 4.57 -21.46
CA LYS A 199 -17.76 5.05 -21.27
C LYS A 199 -17.94 5.61 -19.87
N ALA A 200 -18.91 6.51 -19.69
CA ALA A 200 -19.24 7.06 -18.38
C ALA A 200 -19.47 5.95 -17.35
N GLY A 201 -18.91 6.11 -16.15
CA GLY A 201 -19.00 5.15 -15.05
C GLY A 201 -17.98 4.02 -15.08
N GLU A 202 -17.32 3.75 -16.21
CA GLU A 202 -16.23 2.76 -16.30
C GLU A 202 -14.99 3.22 -15.51
N PHE A 203 -14.15 2.24 -15.15
CA PHE A 203 -12.92 2.50 -14.40
C PHE A 203 -11.69 2.28 -15.27
N ILE A 204 -10.72 3.17 -15.19
CA ILE A 204 -9.44 3.13 -15.90
C ILE A 204 -8.35 2.83 -14.89
N GLN A 205 -7.61 1.75 -15.09
CA GLN A 205 -6.44 1.41 -14.30
C GLN A 205 -5.19 1.60 -15.15
N VAL A 206 -4.32 2.52 -14.74
CA VAL A 206 -2.99 2.70 -15.33
C VAL A 206 -1.98 2.10 -14.36
N ILE A 207 -1.22 1.10 -14.82
CA ILE A 207 -0.34 0.27 -14.01
C ILE A 207 1.09 0.47 -14.48
N ASP A 208 1.99 0.73 -13.54
CA ASP A 208 3.42 0.66 -13.76
C ASP A 208 3.88 -0.81 -13.63
N VAL A 209 4.35 -1.39 -14.73
CA VAL A 209 4.64 -2.82 -14.82
C VAL A 209 5.91 -3.18 -14.05
N MET A 210 6.96 -2.39 -14.20
CA MET A 210 8.30 -2.68 -13.66
C MET A 210 8.66 -1.82 -12.44
N GLY A 211 7.78 -0.89 -12.07
CA GLY A 211 8.12 0.16 -11.13
C GLY A 211 8.95 1.25 -11.80
N ARG A 212 8.93 2.43 -11.19
CA ARG A 212 9.61 3.65 -11.63
C ARG A 212 9.18 4.24 -12.98
N GLU A 213 8.42 3.54 -13.81
CA GLU A 213 7.95 4.09 -15.08
C GLU A 213 6.87 5.13 -14.85
N CYS A 214 6.97 6.27 -15.52
CA CYS A 214 5.98 7.32 -15.44
C CYS A 214 5.07 7.34 -16.67
N SER A 215 3.82 7.76 -16.46
CA SER A 215 2.82 7.81 -17.53
C SER A 215 2.18 9.19 -17.61
N ASP A 216 2.29 9.84 -18.76
CA ASP A 216 1.48 11.02 -19.05
C ASP A 216 0.07 10.56 -19.41
N PHE A 217 -0.94 11.18 -18.83
CA PHE A 217 -2.35 10.88 -19.06
C PHE A 217 -3.14 12.11 -19.46
N GLN A 218 -3.93 11.99 -20.51
CA GLN A 218 -4.80 13.06 -21.00
C GLN A 218 -6.15 12.49 -21.44
N VAL A 219 -7.21 13.29 -21.29
CA VAL A 219 -8.58 12.86 -21.59
C VAL A 219 -9.39 13.98 -22.21
N PHE A 220 -10.34 13.60 -23.04
CA PHE A 220 -11.23 14.50 -23.75
C PHE A 220 -12.66 14.00 -23.59
N ASP A 221 -13.60 14.92 -23.39
CA ASP A 221 -15.03 14.56 -23.47
C ASP A 221 -15.36 14.19 -24.92
N HIS A 222 -15.81 12.94 -25.12
CA HIS A 222 -16.09 12.38 -26.43
C HIS A 222 -17.18 13.17 -27.17
N ARG A 223 -18.22 13.63 -26.44
CA ARG A 223 -19.35 14.36 -27.05
C ARG A 223 -18.95 15.76 -27.47
N LYS A 224 -18.01 16.38 -26.76
CA LYS A 224 -17.41 17.66 -27.17
C LYS A 224 -16.50 17.46 -28.38
N LEU A 225 -15.71 16.38 -28.43
CA LEU A 225 -14.91 16.05 -29.62
C LEU A 225 -15.77 15.83 -30.87
N ASP A 226 -16.90 15.13 -30.77
CA ASP A 226 -17.85 14.96 -31.88
C ASP A 226 -18.39 16.29 -32.44
N GLN A 227 -18.32 17.37 -31.64
CA GLN A 227 -18.71 18.73 -32.01
C GLN A 227 -17.53 19.60 -32.48
N GLY A 228 -16.32 19.03 -32.59
CA GLY A 228 -15.09 19.75 -32.89
C GLY A 228 -14.59 20.62 -31.73
N ILE A 229 -15.03 20.33 -30.50
CA ILE A 229 -14.67 21.09 -29.31
C ILE A 229 -13.62 20.31 -28.51
N GLU A 230 -12.35 20.69 -28.66
CA GLU A 230 -11.24 20.10 -27.90
C GLU A 230 -11.15 20.67 -26.48
N ARG A 231 -11.95 20.10 -25.57
CA ARG A 231 -11.89 20.39 -24.13
C ARG A 231 -11.32 19.18 -23.42
N CYS A 232 -9.99 19.21 -23.29
CA CYS A 232 -9.24 18.17 -22.61
C CYS A 232 -9.10 18.49 -21.11
N LEU A 233 -8.57 17.54 -20.33
CA LEU A 233 -8.16 17.75 -18.94
C LEU A 233 -7.20 18.93 -18.87
N ASP A 234 -7.57 19.91 -18.03
CA ASP A 234 -6.81 21.11 -17.78
C ASP A 234 -6.26 21.11 -16.36
N VAL A 235 -4.94 21.03 -16.27
CA VAL A 235 -4.21 20.94 -15.00
C VAL A 235 -4.33 22.21 -14.16
N THR A 236 -4.45 23.39 -14.80
CA THR A 236 -4.56 24.67 -14.09
C THR A 236 -5.92 24.81 -13.41
N THR A 237 -6.99 24.53 -14.14
CA THR A 237 -8.36 24.51 -13.62
C THR A 237 -8.48 23.46 -12.52
N THR A 238 -7.92 22.28 -12.74
CA THR A 238 -7.89 21.20 -11.75
C THR A 238 -7.25 21.65 -10.44
N ARG A 239 -5.99 22.12 -10.45
CA ARG A 239 -5.30 22.61 -9.24
C ARG A 239 -6.05 23.74 -8.55
N THR A 240 -6.66 24.64 -9.33
CA THR A 240 -7.42 25.77 -8.80
C THR A 240 -8.67 25.31 -8.04
N LEU A 241 -9.41 24.35 -8.59
CA LEU A 241 -10.65 23.86 -7.98
C LEU A 241 -10.43 22.97 -6.76
N ILE A 242 -9.35 22.17 -6.78
CA ILE A 242 -9.07 21.25 -5.67
C ILE A 242 -8.19 21.86 -4.58
N GLY A 243 -7.46 22.94 -4.87
CA GLY A 243 -6.55 23.58 -3.93
C GLY A 243 -5.30 22.76 -3.58
N ALA A 244 -4.88 21.86 -4.47
CA ALA A 244 -3.75 20.93 -4.29
C ALA A 244 -2.97 20.76 -5.59
N GLY A 245 -1.75 20.23 -5.50
CA GLY A 245 -0.86 20.02 -6.65
C GLY A 245 -1.38 19.02 -7.67
N TYR A 246 -2.18 18.05 -7.25
CA TYR A 246 -2.86 17.06 -8.09
C TYR A 246 -4.00 16.39 -7.30
N PRO A 247 -5.03 15.86 -7.98
CA PRO A 247 -6.08 15.08 -7.35
C PRO A 247 -5.58 13.78 -6.70
N GLY A 248 -6.21 13.40 -5.60
CA GLY A 248 -6.05 12.09 -4.95
C GLY A 248 -7.39 11.57 -4.44
N PRO A 249 -7.51 10.27 -4.08
CA PRO A 249 -8.76 9.70 -3.58
C PRO A 249 -9.37 10.50 -2.42
N GLY A 250 -10.70 10.63 -2.40
CA GLY A 250 -11.43 11.33 -1.32
C GLY A 250 -12.11 12.62 -1.78
N LEU A 251 -11.95 13.71 -1.02
CA LEU A 251 -12.67 14.97 -1.24
C LEU A 251 -12.19 15.73 -2.50
N PHE A 252 -10.91 15.64 -2.81
CA PHE A 252 -10.23 16.40 -3.86
C PHE A 252 -9.81 15.51 -5.03
N SER A 253 -10.72 14.63 -5.46
CA SER A 253 -10.43 13.48 -6.32
C SER A 253 -10.62 13.70 -7.80
N LYS A 254 -11.02 14.88 -8.26
CA LYS A 254 -11.46 15.07 -9.66
C LYS A 254 -10.49 15.89 -10.49
N TYR A 255 -10.31 15.46 -11.74
CA TYR A 255 -9.70 16.26 -12.79
C TYR A 255 -10.79 16.92 -13.63
N TYR A 256 -10.54 18.16 -14.06
CA TYR A 256 -11.51 19.00 -14.74
C TYR A 256 -10.99 19.50 -16.10
N ASP A 257 -11.90 19.81 -17.01
CA ASP A 257 -11.59 20.64 -18.18
C ASP A 257 -11.62 22.15 -17.85
N VAL A 258 -11.30 22.99 -18.83
CA VAL A 258 -11.35 24.46 -18.70
C VAL A 258 -12.76 25.02 -18.46
N ASP A 259 -13.81 24.25 -18.74
CA ASP A 259 -15.21 24.61 -18.47
C ASP A 259 -15.64 24.14 -17.07
N MET A 260 -14.69 23.70 -16.23
CA MET A 260 -14.88 23.18 -14.88
C MET A 260 -15.77 21.92 -14.84
N GLN A 261 -15.85 21.16 -15.93
CA GLN A 261 -16.56 19.89 -15.97
C GLN A 261 -15.64 18.78 -15.49
N PRO A 262 -16.09 17.92 -14.55
CA PRO A 262 -15.29 16.79 -14.10
C PRO A 262 -15.20 15.73 -15.19
N LEU A 263 -13.99 15.27 -15.50
CA LEU A 263 -13.75 14.25 -16.54
C LEU A 263 -13.49 12.88 -15.92
N VAL A 264 -12.60 12.81 -14.94
CA VAL A 264 -12.27 11.59 -14.21
C VAL A 264 -12.18 11.86 -12.70
N GLU A 265 -12.53 10.84 -11.91
CA GLU A 265 -12.35 10.83 -10.46
C GLU A 265 -11.33 9.77 -10.04
N VAL A 266 -10.33 10.13 -9.24
CA VAL A 266 -9.36 9.19 -8.65
C VAL A 266 -10.04 8.38 -7.54
N ILE A 267 -10.10 7.07 -7.74
CA ILE A 267 -10.72 6.09 -6.83
C ILE A 267 -9.66 5.42 -5.98
N ARG A 268 -8.58 4.92 -6.58
CA ARG A 268 -7.44 4.33 -5.86
C ARG A 268 -6.12 4.90 -6.38
N ASP A 269 -5.16 5.07 -5.48
CA ASP A 269 -3.79 5.46 -5.81
C ASP A 269 -2.83 4.67 -4.90
N THR A 270 -1.99 3.82 -5.50
CA THR A 270 -1.03 3.01 -4.75
C THR A 270 0.37 3.62 -4.65
N VAL A 271 0.59 4.79 -5.26
CA VAL A 271 1.88 5.48 -5.30
C VAL A 271 1.88 6.71 -4.40
N GLY A 272 0.82 7.52 -4.44
CA GLY A 272 0.67 8.72 -3.60
C GLY A 272 1.50 9.92 -4.08
N ARG A 273 2.14 9.82 -5.25
CA ARG A 273 3.02 10.87 -5.80
C ARG A 273 2.87 10.96 -7.32
N HIS A 274 2.40 12.11 -7.77
CA HIS A 274 2.13 12.43 -9.16
C HIS A 274 2.46 13.89 -9.44
N ASP A 275 2.29 14.30 -10.69
CA ASP A 275 2.49 15.67 -11.14
C ASP A 275 1.34 16.21 -11.99
N THR A 276 1.13 17.52 -11.93
CA THR A 276 0.35 18.25 -12.95
C THR A 276 1.01 19.57 -13.38
N PHE A 277 2.23 19.85 -12.91
CA PHE A 277 2.96 21.10 -13.17
C PHE A 277 3.70 21.05 -14.52
N GLY A 278 4.22 19.89 -14.90
CA GLY A 278 4.99 19.67 -16.12
C GLY A 278 4.12 19.45 -17.36
N LEU A 279 4.73 19.68 -18.52
CA LEU A 279 4.21 19.15 -19.78
C LEU A 279 4.73 17.71 -19.94
N ALA A 280 3.97 16.89 -20.65
CA ALA A 280 4.50 15.69 -21.26
C ALA A 280 5.77 16.04 -22.04
N CYS A 281 6.81 15.21 -21.96
CA CYS A 281 8.11 15.57 -22.49
C CYS A 281 8.03 15.96 -23.98
N THR A 282 8.91 16.88 -24.39
CA THR A 282 8.86 17.53 -25.71
C THR A 282 10.21 17.44 -26.40
N ALA A 283 10.22 17.45 -27.74
CA ALA A 283 11.45 17.55 -28.53
C ALA A 283 12.34 18.71 -28.04
N LYS A 284 11.75 19.90 -27.81
CA LYS A 284 12.47 21.08 -27.32
C LYS A 284 13.21 20.82 -26.00
N SER A 285 12.56 20.14 -25.05
CA SER A 285 13.15 19.88 -23.74
C SER A 285 14.40 19.00 -23.82
N TYR A 286 14.40 18.01 -24.72
CA TYR A 286 15.56 17.16 -24.96
C TYR A 286 16.66 17.87 -25.75
N GLU A 287 16.30 18.61 -26.79
CA GLU A 287 17.23 19.40 -27.61
C GLU A 287 18.02 20.41 -26.76
N ASP A 288 17.36 21.08 -25.81
CA ASP A 288 18.00 22.03 -24.89
C ASP A 288 19.04 21.38 -23.97
N ARG A 289 18.89 20.08 -23.69
CA ARG A 289 19.84 19.27 -22.92
C ARG A 289 20.90 18.59 -23.82
N GLY A 290 20.79 18.75 -25.14
CA GLY A 290 21.72 18.19 -26.13
C GLY A 290 21.29 16.86 -26.76
N TYR A 291 20.08 16.39 -26.50
CA TYR A 291 19.54 15.11 -27.00
C TYR A 291 18.61 15.33 -28.20
N PHE A 292 19.19 15.66 -29.36
CA PHE A 292 18.43 15.94 -30.58
C PHE A 292 17.77 14.68 -31.16
N GLY A 293 16.51 14.79 -31.57
CA GLY A 293 15.75 13.68 -32.17
C GLY A 293 15.29 12.62 -31.17
N HIS A 294 15.39 12.90 -29.87
CA HIS A 294 14.91 12.01 -28.82
C HIS A 294 13.39 11.82 -28.92
N ILE A 295 12.92 10.57 -28.74
CA ILE A 295 11.50 10.23 -28.70
C ILE A 295 10.86 10.98 -27.52
N ASN A 296 9.63 11.46 -27.67
CA ASN A 296 8.97 12.22 -26.62
C ASN A 296 7.46 12.01 -26.60
N CYS A 297 6.86 12.16 -25.42
CA CYS A 297 5.44 11.91 -25.19
C CYS A 297 4.53 12.84 -25.97
N SER A 298 4.92 14.10 -26.17
CA SER A 298 4.08 15.04 -26.91
C SER A 298 3.92 14.66 -28.39
N ASP A 299 4.99 14.20 -29.03
CA ASP A 299 4.94 13.70 -30.41
C ASP A 299 4.23 12.34 -30.48
N ASN A 300 4.45 11.46 -29.50
CA ASN A 300 3.72 10.20 -29.38
C ASN A 300 2.21 10.44 -29.27
N PHE A 301 1.79 11.40 -28.43
CA PHE A 301 0.39 11.80 -28.29
C PHE A 301 -0.20 12.31 -29.60
N ASN A 302 0.51 13.17 -30.32
CA ASN A 302 0.06 13.65 -31.63
C ASN A 302 -0.18 12.48 -32.60
N GLY A 303 0.70 11.49 -32.62
CA GLY A 303 0.55 10.29 -33.45
C GLY A 303 -0.67 9.44 -33.06
N ALA A 304 -0.83 9.15 -31.77
CA ALA A 304 -1.91 8.29 -31.27
C ALA A 304 -3.29 8.96 -31.32
N LEU A 305 -3.36 10.29 -31.17
CA LEU A 305 -4.62 11.05 -31.21
C LEU A 305 -5.07 11.46 -32.62
N ALA A 306 -4.21 11.33 -33.64
CA ALA A 306 -4.55 11.68 -35.02
C ALA A 306 -5.81 10.97 -35.55
N GLN A 307 -6.09 9.77 -35.07
CA GLN A 307 -7.29 8.99 -35.43
C GLN A 307 -8.61 9.62 -34.95
N TYR A 308 -8.55 10.54 -33.98
CA TYR A 308 -9.70 11.27 -33.44
C TYR A 308 -9.77 12.71 -33.97
N GLU A 309 -8.99 13.04 -35.02
CA GLU A 309 -8.94 14.37 -35.64
C GLU A 309 -8.59 15.50 -34.66
N ILE A 310 -7.86 15.17 -33.58
CA ILE A 310 -7.38 16.14 -32.59
C ILE A 310 -6.14 16.85 -33.14
N GLU A 311 -6.11 18.17 -33.06
CA GLU A 311 -5.01 18.98 -33.57
C GLU A 311 -3.69 18.72 -32.81
N PRO A 312 -2.56 18.56 -33.53
CA PRO A 312 -1.29 18.29 -32.91
C PRO A 312 -0.77 19.49 -32.12
N ARG A 313 -0.10 19.23 -30.99
CA ARG A 313 0.45 20.24 -30.09
C ARG A 313 1.95 20.01 -29.89
N LYS A 314 2.71 21.10 -29.77
CA LYS A 314 4.15 21.04 -29.48
C LYS A 314 4.49 20.57 -28.06
N GLY A 315 3.51 20.61 -27.17
CA GLY A 315 3.63 20.23 -25.78
C GLY A 315 2.25 20.01 -25.21
N TRP A 316 2.05 18.88 -24.55
CA TRP A 316 0.79 18.52 -23.93
C TRP A 316 0.88 18.75 -22.42
N ALA A 317 -0.06 19.50 -21.85
CA ALA A 317 -0.32 19.39 -20.42
C ALA A 317 -0.95 18.02 -20.16
N ALA A 318 -0.59 17.35 -19.07
CA ALA A 318 -1.11 16.04 -18.73
C ALA A 318 -1.20 15.86 -17.22
N ALA A 319 -2.04 14.91 -16.80
CA ALA A 319 -1.89 14.31 -15.48
C ALA A 319 -0.71 13.34 -15.57
N ASN A 320 0.39 13.70 -14.93
CA ASN A 320 1.66 12.99 -15.03
C ASN A 320 1.71 11.98 -13.87
N PHE A 321 1.20 10.77 -14.12
CA PHE A 321 1.16 9.71 -13.11
C PHE A 321 2.56 9.18 -12.82
N PHE A 322 2.77 8.85 -11.55
CA PHE A 322 4.00 8.31 -10.95
C PHE A 322 5.21 9.26 -10.89
N PHE A 323 5.18 10.38 -11.60
CA PHE A 323 6.22 11.40 -11.52
C PHE A 323 6.43 11.93 -10.09
N ASN A 324 7.65 11.80 -9.59
CA ASN A 324 8.09 12.45 -8.34
C ASN A 324 8.68 13.83 -8.64
N THR A 325 7.82 14.78 -8.99
CA THR A 325 8.21 16.19 -9.15
C THR A 325 7.66 17.03 -8.01
N GLY A 326 8.27 18.19 -7.81
CA GLY A 326 7.82 19.16 -6.83
C GLY A 326 8.41 20.54 -7.08
N ILE A 327 7.91 21.51 -6.32
CA ILE A 327 8.48 22.86 -6.27
C ILE A 327 9.08 23.01 -4.88
N ASP A 328 10.39 23.29 -4.82
CA ASP A 328 11.10 23.47 -3.55
C ASP A 328 10.85 24.86 -2.93
N ASP A 329 11.45 25.12 -1.77
CA ASP A 329 11.37 26.40 -1.06
C ASP A 329 12.07 27.56 -1.79
N HIS A 330 12.86 27.26 -2.82
CA HIS A 330 13.46 28.22 -3.74
C HIS A 330 12.62 28.45 -5.01
N ASN A 331 11.43 27.85 -5.11
CA ASN A 331 10.53 27.89 -6.27
C ASN A 331 11.12 27.22 -7.52
N VAL A 332 12.00 26.23 -7.36
CA VAL A 332 12.56 25.45 -8.44
C VAL A 332 11.73 24.19 -8.63
N LEU A 333 11.30 23.95 -9.87
CA LEU A 333 10.71 22.67 -10.27
C LEU A 333 11.83 21.62 -10.34
N TYR A 334 11.71 20.58 -9.53
CA TYR A 334 12.62 19.44 -9.53
C TYR A 334 11.88 18.16 -9.94
N GLY A 335 12.64 17.18 -10.42
CA GLY A 335 12.16 15.83 -10.68
C GLY A 335 13.17 14.82 -10.14
N GLU A 336 12.66 13.84 -9.40
CA GLU A 336 13.42 12.73 -8.82
C GLU A 336 12.85 11.39 -9.30
N GLU A 337 13.50 10.31 -8.90
CA GLU A 337 13.04 8.95 -9.17
C GLU A 337 11.61 8.74 -8.66
N SER A 338 10.78 8.14 -9.52
CA SER A 338 9.41 7.76 -9.18
C SER A 338 9.39 6.82 -7.97
N TRP A 339 8.32 6.95 -7.16
CA TRP A 339 8.10 6.11 -5.98
C TRP A 339 7.34 4.80 -6.31
N SER A 340 6.90 4.63 -7.55
CA SER A 340 6.16 3.45 -7.98
C SER A 340 7.02 2.19 -7.92
N ARG A 341 6.40 1.10 -7.49
CA ARG A 341 6.95 -0.26 -7.50
C ARG A 341 6.23 -1.09 -8.57
N PRO A 342 6.81 -2.24 -9.00
CA PRO A 342 6.12 -3.14 -9.93
C PRO A 342 4.68 -3.44 -9.51
N GLY A 343 3.72 -3.20 -10.41
CA GLY A 343 2.30 -3.44 -10.19
C GLY A 343 1.57 -2.32 -9.44
N ASP A 344 2.24 -1.24 -9.05
CA ASP A 344 1.57 -0.04 -8.55
C ASP A 344 0.71 0.60 -9.64
N TYR A 345 -0.39 1.24 -9.24
CA TYR A 345 -1.37 1.77 -10.18
C TYR A 345 -2.17 2.95 -9.63
N VAL A 346 -2.77 3.68 -10.56
CA VAL A 346 -3.89 4.60 -10.30
C VAL A 346 -5.16 4.02 -10.91
N LEU A 347 -6.28 4.12 -10.18
CA LEU A 347 -7.60 3.72 -10.64
C LEU A 347 -8.51 4.94 -10.68
N LEU A 348 -9.02 5.25 -11.85
CA LEU A 348 -9.87 6.39 -12.13
C LEU A 348 -11.28 5.92 -12.50
N GLN A 349 -12.32 6.72 -12.24
CA GLN A 349 -13.66 6.52 -12.76
C GLN A 349 -14.01 7.63 -13.75
N ALA A 350 -14.44 7.24 -14.95
CA ALA A 350 -14.92 8.17 -15.97
C ALA A 350 -16.24 8.84 -15.54
N GLN A 351 -16.29 10.17 -15.59
CA GLN A 351 -17.48 10.96 -15.22
C GLN A 351 -18.40 11.25 -16.41
N THR A 352 -17.91 11.02 -17.62
CA THR A 352 -18.58 11.19 -18.91
C THR A 352 -18.00 10.16 -19.90
N ASP A 353 -18.47 10.15 -21.15
CA ASP A 353 -17.86 9.36 -22.22
C ASP A 353 -16.56 10.05 -22.65
N LEU A 354 -15.44 9.30 -22.67
CA LEU A 354 -14.10 9.85 -22.84
C LEU A 354 -13.33 9.20 -23.98
N VAL A 355 -12.51 10.00 -24.65
CA VAL A 355 -11.30 9.53 -25.35
C VAL A 355 -10.12 9.79 -24.41
N CYS A 356 -9.40 8.73 -24.06
CA CYS A 356 -8.26 8.77 -23.16
C CYS A 356 -6.97 8.47 -23.92
N ILE A 357 -5.85 8.93 -23.39
CA ILE A 357 -4.52 8.55 -23.86
C ILE A 357 -3.55 8.45 -22.68
N SER A 358 -2.70 7.42 -22.72
CA SER A 358 -1.61 7.18 -21.78
C SER A 358 -0.30 6.98 -22.55
N SER A 359 0.83 7.38 -21.98
CA SER A 359 2.18 7.07 -22.49
C SER A 359 2.92 6.10 -21.56
N ALA A 360 3.91 5.40 -22.12
CA ALA A 360 5.10 4.98 -21.39
C ALA A 360 6.22 5.99 -21.71
N CYS A 361 6.58 6.82 -20.74
CA CYS A 361 7.45 7.98 -20.93
C CYS A 361 8.86 7.56 -21.37
N PRO A 362 9.41 8.11 -22.47
CA PRO A 362 10.72 7.71 -22.97
C PRO A 362 11.89 8.34 -22.20
N ASP A 363 11.67 9.13 -21.15
CA ASP A 363 12.76 9.88 -20.51
C ASP A 363 13.77 8.97 -19.83
N ASP A 364 14.92 8.80 -20.48
CA ASP A 364 16.12 8.14 -19.96
C ASP A 364 17.22 9.16 -19.61
N THR A 365 16.94 10.46 -19.77
CA THR A 365 17.92 11.54 -19.60
C THR A 365 17.89 12.18 -18.21
N THR A 366 16.87 11.83 -17.41
CA THR A 366 16.66 12.32 -16.04
C THR A 366 16.26 11.15 -15.12
N PRO A 367 16.25 11.32 -13.79
CA PRO A 367 15.97 10.21 -12.89
C PRO A 367 14.50 9.78 -12.86
N VAL A 368 13.57 10.49 -13.52
CA VAL A 368 12.12 10.30 -13.34
C VAL A 368 11.66 8.86 -13.59
N ASN A 369 12.20 8.19 -14.61
CA ASN A 369 11.91 6.79 -14.94
C ASN A 369 12.94 5.79 -14.37
N GLY A 370 13.70 6.19 -13.33
CA GLY A 370 14.83 5.38 -12.85
C GLY A 370 15.92 5.14 -13.89
N TRP A 371 16.05 6.05 -14.87
CA TRP A 371 17.00 6.00 -15.99
C TRP A 371 16.79 4.83 -16.97
N ASN A 372 15.69 4.09 -16.87
CA ASN A 372 15.43 2.92 -17.71
C ASN A 372 13.93 2.81 -18.05
N PRO A 373 13.48 3.40 -19.17
CA PRO A 373 12.09 3.34 -19.58
C PRO A 373 11.57 1.91 -19.75
N THR A 374 10.39 1.64 -19.21
CA THR A 374 9.70 0.35 -19.29
C THR A 374 8.26 0.51 -19.75
N ASP A 375 7.51 -0.60 -19.78
CA ASP A 375 6.14 -0.62 -20.31
C ASP A 375 5.12 -0.10 -19.27
N ILE A 376 4.02 0.46 -19.76
CA ILE A 376 2.83 0.77 -18.96
C ILE A 376 1.70 -0.17 -19.35
N HIS A 377 0.88 -0.60 -18.40
CA HIS A 377 -0.27 -1.44 -18.68
C HIS A 377 -1.58 -0.75 -18.34
N VAL A 378 -2.58 -0.87 -19.22
CA VAL A 378 -3.89 -0.24 -19.04
C VAL A 378 -5.00 -1.28 -19.02
N ARG A 379 -5.88 -1.17 -18.02
CA ARG A 379 -7.13 -1.93 -17.95
C ARG A 379 -8.33 -1.00 -17.84
N VAL A 380 -9.42 -1.37 -18.49
CA VAL A 380 -10.71 -0.69 -18.33
C VAL A 380 -11.75 -1.67 -17.81
N TYR A 381 -12.36 -1.34 -16.67
CA TYR A 381 -13.39 -2.17 -16.03
C TYR A 381 -14.79 -1.60 -16.25
N PRO A 382 -15.80 -2.45 -16.51
CA PRO A 382 -17.19 -2.01 -16.61
C PRO A 382 -17.71 -1.30 -15.35
N GLU A 383 -18.67 -0.39 -15.52
CA GLU A 383 -19.33 0.39 -14.45
C GLU A 383 -19.94 -0.47 -13.33
N LYS A 384 -20.39 -1.69 -13.66
CA LYS A 384 -21.02 -2.61 -12.68
C LYS A 384 -20.09 -3.00 -11.53
N ASN A 385 -18.78 -2.83 -11.68
CA ASN A 385 -17.81 -3.15 -10.64
C ASN A 385 -17.81 -2.06 -9.57
N THR A 386 -17.60 -2.44 -8.32
CA THR A 386 -17.48 -1.51 -7.21
C THR A 386 -16.08 -1.64 -6.61
N PHE A 387 -15.35 -0.53 -6.57
CA PHE A 387 -14.01 -0.48 -5.98
C PHE A 387 -14.02 0.50 -4.80
N SER A 388 -13.48 0.07 -3.66
CA SER A 388 -13.28 0.93 -2.49
C SER A 388 -12.33 2.08 -2.81
N LYS A 389 -12.60 3.27 -2.25
CA LYS A 389 -11.65 4.38 -2.35
C LYS A 389 -10.45 4.10 -1.44
N ALA A 390 -9.23 4.22 -1.95
CA ALA A 390 -8.05 3.91 -1.16
C ALA A 390 -6.79 4.66 -1.59
N ILE A 391 -5.97 5.04 -0.61
CA ILE A 391 -4.62 5.61 -0.82
C ILE A 391 -3.62 4.63 -0.21
N ALA A 392 -2.49 4.39 -0.87
CA ALA A 392 -1.38 3.67 -0.26
C ALA A 392 -0.71 4.50 0.82
N ILE A 393 -0.48 3.87 1.98
CA ILE A 393 0.30 4.43 3.08
C ILE A 393 1.40 3.46 3.44
N ARG A 394 2.60 4.00 3.64
CA ARG A 394 3.74 3.26 4.15
C ARG A 394 4.02 3.72 5.57
N MET A 395 4.11 2.76 6.49
CA MET A 395 4.43 3.01 7.90
C MET A 395 5.84 3.62 8.08
N THR A 396 6.78 3.11 7.31
CA THR A 396 8.17 3.58 7.23
C THR A 396 8.55 3.63 5.74
N PRO A 397 9.64 4.34 5.35
CA PRO A 397 10.07 4.38 3.94
C PRO A 397 10.21 2.99 3.30
N ASP A 398 10.66 2.00 4.07
CA ASP A 398 10.88 0.63 3.61
C ASP A 398 9.68 -0.32 3.82
N ALA A 399 8.56 0.17 4.37
CA ALA A 399 7.36 -0.62 4.56
C ALA A 399 6.61 -0.83 3.23
N ASP A 400 5.89 -1.93 3.14
CA ASP A 400 4.96 -2.15 2.03
C ASP A 400 3.75 -1.22 2.14
N ALA A 401 3.22 -0.82 0.99
CA ALA A 401 2.03 0.00 0.92
C ALA A 401 0.84 -0.75 1.54
N LYS A 402 0.15 -0.08 2.47
CA LYS A 402 -1.15 -0.48 2.99
C LYS A 402 -2.19 0.46 2.41
N LEU A 403 -3.21 -0.09 1.77
CA LEU A 403 -4.35 0.72 1.34
C LEU A 403 -5.11 1.24 2.57
N THR A 404 -5.59 2.48 2.48
CA THR A 404 -6.50 3.02 3.49
C THR A 404 -7.76 2.18 3.60
N GLN A 405 -8.34 2.12 4.79
CA GLN A 405 -9.51 1.31 5.10
C GLN A 405 -10.60 2.12 5.79
N GLU A 406 -11.81 1.58 5.77
CA GLU A 406 -12.93 2.12 6.53
C GLU A 406 -12.81 1.70 8.00
N THR A 407 -13.28 2.55 8.91
CA THR A 407 -13.41 2.16 10.31
C THR A 407 -14.66 1.30 10.52
N GLY A 408 -14.73 0.54 11.62
CA GLY A 408 -15.96 -0.17 12.01
C GLY A 408 -17.17 0.76 12.21
N PHE A 409 -16.96 2.07 12.33
CA PHE A 409 -18.01 3.08 12.46
C PHE A 409 -18.43 3.70 11.10
N HIS A 410 -17.69 3.42 10.03
CA HIS A 410 -17.93 4.00 8.70
C HIS A 410 -19.36 3.83 8.19
N PRO A 411 -20.02 2.64 8.30
CA PRO A 411 -21.41 2.49 7.83
C PRO A 411 -22.41 3.44 8.52
N ARG A 412 -22.13 3.88 9.74
CA ARG A 412 -22.96 4.84 10.48
C ARG A 412 -22.62 6.28 10.10
N THR A 413 -21.33 6.61 10.00
CA THR A 413 -20.89 7.98 9.72
C THR A 413 -21.11 8.37 8.26
N SER A 414 -20.98 7.43 7.31
CA SER A 414 -21.21 7.66 5.87
C SER A 414 -22.68 7.92 5.52
N ALA A 415 -23.61 7.49 6.38
CA ALA A 415 -25.02 7.87 6.28
C ALA A 415 -25.26 9.35 6.66
N LEU A 416 -24.34 9.98 7.41
CA LEU A 416 -24.48 11.34 7.94
C LEU A 416 -23.69 12.38 7.13
N THR A 417 -22.64 11.95 6.42
CA THR A 417 -21.82 12.84 5.61
C THR A 417 -21.21 12.11 4.42
N ARG A 418 -20.84 12.89 3.40
CA ARG A 418 -20.01 12.43 2.28
C ARG A 418 -18.59 12.99 2.36
N ASN A 419 -18.30 13.81 3.37
CA ASN A 419 -17.04 14.52 3.52
C ASN A 419 -16.10 13.69 4.38
N PHE A 420 -15.26 12.90 3.72
CA PHE A 420 -14.25 12.07 4.36
C PHE A 420 -12.85 12.56 4.00
N THR A 421 -11.93 12.43 4.95
CA THR A 421 -10.50 12.61 4.74
C THR A 421 -9.75 11.37 5.22
N GLU A 422 -8.54 11.22 4.70
CA GLU A 422 -7.60 10.22 5.18
C GLU A 422 -6.99 10.71 6.49
N TYR A 423 -6.96 9.83 7.49
CA TYR A 423 -6.21 10.04 8.72
C TYR A 423 -5.53 8.75 9.15
N ARG A 424 -4.20 8.71 9.02
CA ARG A 424 -3.32 7.59 9.41
C ARG A 424 -3.81 6.21 8.93
N GLY A 425 -4.24 6.07 7.69
CA GLY A 425 -4.66 4.78 7.09
C GLY A 425 -6.15 4.53 7.12
N TYR A 426 -6.96 5.49 7.55
CA TYR A 426 -8.39 5.31 7.69
C TYR A 426 -9.18 6.49 7.14
N TRP A 427 -10.38 6.21 6.64
CA TRP A 427 -11.32 7.23 6.20
C TRP A 427 -12.18 7.74 7.36
N LEU A 428 -11.99 9.00 7.74
CA LEU A 428 -12.74 9.67 8.81
C LEU A 428 -13.59 10.85 8.30
N PRO A 429 -14.77 11.09 8.89
CA PRO A 429 -15.59 12.23 8.55
C PRO A 429 -14.92 13.54 9.03
N THR A 430 -14.86 14.55 8.17
CA THR A 430 -14.31 15.88 8.54
C THR A 430 -15.36 16.85 9.04
N CYS A 431 -16.60 16.70 8.58
CA CYS A 431 -17.73 17.50 9.06
C CYS A 431 -19.05 16.78 8.81
N TYR A 432 -20.03 17.05 9.68
CA TYR A 432 -21.41 16.61 9.50
C TYR A 432 -22.26 17.78 8.99
N ARG A 433 -23.26 17.48 8.16
CA ARG A 433 -24.06 18.52 7.48
C ARG A 433 -25.10 19.19 8.37
N ASN A 434 -25.29 18.68 9.58
CA ASN A 434 -26.49 18.96 10.36
C ASN A 434 -26.36 20.29 11.14
N ASN A 435 -25.22 20.51 11.80
CA ASN A 435 -25.07 21.49 12.88
C ASN A 435 -23.86 22.44 12.63
N GLY A 436 -22.87 22.01 11.82
CA GLY A 436 -21.67 22.78 11.51
C GLY A 436 -20.65 22.84 12.65
N ALA A 437 -19.41 23.20 12.32
CA ALA A 437 -18.26 23.10 13.25
C ALA A 437 -18.41 23.91 14.55
N ILE A 438 -19.11 25.05 14.52
CA ILE A 438 -19.31 25.89 15.71
C ILE A 438 -20.23 25.19 16.72
N GLU A 439 -21.33 24.60 16.25
CA GLU A 439 -22.26 23.90 17.14
C GLU A 439 -21.67 22.58 17.65
N GLU A 440 -20.89 21.87 16.83
CA GLU A 440 -20.11 20.71 17.27
C GLU A 440 -19.12 21.07 18.39
N TYR A 441 -18.44 22.22 18.27
CA TYR A 441 -17.57 22.76 19.32
C TYR A 441 -18.33 23.06 20.62
N HIS A 442 -19.46 23.76 20.55
CA HIS A 442 -20.29 24.04 21.73
C HIS A 442 -20.85 22.74 22.35
N SER A 443 -21.23 21.77 21.53
CA SER A 443 -21.69 20.46 22.00
C SER A 443 -20.61 19.73 22.80
N CYS A 444 -19.35 19.80 22.39
CA CYS A 444 -18.23 19.23 23.14
C CYS A 444 -18.02 19.95 24.49
N ARG A 445 -18.23 21.26 24.55
CA ARG A 445 -18.03 22.05 25.78
C ARG A 445 -19.18 21.96 26.78
N GLU A 446 -20.40 21.83 26.30
CA GLU A 446 -21.62 21.98 27.09
C GLU A 446 -22.36 20.65 27.29
N ASN A 447 -22.10 19.63 26.46
CA ASN A 447 -22.79 18.34 26.48
C ASN A 447 -21.79 17.17 26.38
N ALA A 448 -21.81 16.42 25.27
CA ALA A 448 -20.82 15.41 24.94
C ALA A 448 -20.80 15.22 23.42
N ILE A 449 -19.64 14.85 22.89
CA ILE A 449 -19.44 14.43 21.51
C ILE A 449 -18.85 13.03 21.46
N VAL A 450 -18.98 12.42 20.29
CA VAL A 450 -18.41 11.12 19.98
C VAL A 450 -17.45 11.27 18.82
N THR A 451 -16.20 10.84 19.00
CA THR A 451 -15.14 10.98 18.01
C THR A 451 -14.56 9.61 17.67
N ASP A 452 -14.50 9.29 16.39
CA ASP A 452 -13.80 8.09 15.91
C ASP A 452 -12.28 8.30 15.98
N LEU A 453 -11.64 7.55 16.86
CA LEU A 453 -10.19 7.54 17.07
C LEU A 453 -9.58 6.18 16.67
N SER A 454 -10.28 5.42 15.82
CA SER A 454 -9.77 4.19 15.24
C SER A 454 -8.37 4.32 14.63
N PRO A 455 -7.95 5.47 14.08
CA PRO A 455 -6.62 5.56 13.49
C PRO A 455 -5.47 5.65 14.49
N LEU A 456 -5.75 5.88 15.78
CA LEU A 456 -4.70 5.79 16.81
C LEU A 456 -4.14 4.37 16.87
N ARG A 457 -2.82 4.27 17.05
CA ARG A 457 -2.07 3.02 17.03
C ARG A 457 -2.22 2.28 18.33
N LYS A 458 -2.61 1.01 18.26
CA LYS A 458 -2.74 0.15 19.43
C LYS A 458 -1.65 -0.91 19.42
N PHE A 459 -0.99 -1.04 20.55
CA PHE A 459 0.01 -2.08 20.77
C PHE A 459 -0.30 -2.81 22.08
N GLU A 460 -0.42 -4.12 21.99
CA GLU A 460 -0.52 -5.01 23.15
C GLU A 460 0.89 -5.33 23.63
N VAL A 461 1.19 -4.97 24.88
CA VAL A 461 2.46 -5.20 25.55
C VAL A 461 2.26 -6.29 26.60
N ILE A 462 2.69 -7.50 26.27
CA ILE A 462 2.30 -8.74 26.94
C ILE A 462 3.53 -9.51 27.40
N GLY A 463 3.57 -9.87 28.69
CA GLY A 463 4.60 -10.72 29.27
C GLY A 463 5.01 -10.27 30.67
N PRO A 464 5.77 -11.12 31.38
CA PRO A 464 6.18 -10.85 32.76
C PRO A 464 6.99 -9.55 32.92
N ASP A 465 7.68 -9.11 31.86
CA ASP A 465 8.49 -7.89 31.87
C ASP A 465 7.78 -6.67 31.22
N ALA A 466 6.47 -6.78 30.91
CA ALA A 466 5.71 -5.71 30.27
C ALA A 466 5.71 -4.40 31.08
N GLU A 467 5.49 -4.48 32.39
CA GLU A 467 5.54 -3.31 33.28
C GLU A 467 6.94 -2.68 33.28
N ALA A 468 8.00 -3.49 33.26
CA ALA A 468 9.38 -3.00 33.25
C ALA A 468 9.72 -2.26 31.94
N LEU A 469 9.30 -2.80 30.80
CA LEU A 469 9.45 -2.15 29.50
C LEU A 469 8.71 -0.80 29.48
N LEU A 470 7.44 -0.78 29.89
CA LEU A 470 6.62 0.43 29.87
C LEU A 470 7.12 1.47 30.86
N GLN A 471 7.62 1.04 32.03
CA GLN A 471 8.26 1.92 33.00
C GLN A 471 9.53 2.57 32.45
N TRP A 472 10.21 1.91 31.50
CA TRP A 472 11.39 2.42 30.81
C TRP A 472 11.03 3.38 29.66
N THR A 473 10.02 3.04 28.85
CA THR A 473 9.69 3.79 27.63
C THR A 473 8.79 5.00 27.86
N LEU A 474 8.06 5.05 28.99
CA LEU A 474 7.07 6.09 29.27
C LEU A 474 7.49 7.00 30.43
N THR A 475 7.04 8.25 30.38
CA THR A 475 7.34 9.26 31.42
C THR A 475 6.55 9.07 32.72
N ARG A 476 5.42 8.35 32.69
CA ARG A 476 4.62 8.04 33.88
C ARG A 476 5.22 6.89 34.70
N ASN A 477 4.96 6.90 36.00
CA ASN A 477 5.28 5.78 36.87
C ASN A 477 4.24 4.66 36.69
N VAL A 478 4.53 3.72 35.80
CA VAL A 478 3.67 2.60 35.42
C VAL A 478 3.43 1.65 36.58
N ARG A 479 4.37 1.51 37.53
CA ARG A 479 4.21 0.67 38.73
C ARG A 479 3.04 1.10 39.62
N LYS A 480 2.60 2.35 39.52
CA LYS A 480 1.46 2.89 40.27
C LYS A 480 0.11 2.68 39.56
N LEU A 481 0.12 2.20 38.31
CA LEU A 481 -1.08 1.95 37.54
C LEU A 481 -1.69 0.61 37.97
N ALA A 482 -2.88 0.63 38.58
CA ALA A 482 -3.58 -0.59 38.97
C ALA A 482 -4.27 -1.26 37.77
N VAL A 483 -4.58 -2.55 37.88
CA VAL A 483 -5.36 -3.28 36.88
C VAL A 483 -6.73 -2.61 36.69
N GLY A 484 -7.14 -2.46 35.43
CA GLY A 484 -8.36 -1.75 35.02
C GLY A 484 -8.21 -0.23 34.92
N GLN A 485 -7.04 0.33 35.21
CA GLN A 485 -6.80 1.77 35.08
C GLN A 485 -6.18 2.16 33.74
N VAL A 486 -6.42 3.43 33.38
CA VAL A 486 -5.82 4.11 32.24
C VAL A 486 -5.06 5.35 32.70
N VAL A 487 -3.93 5.65 32.07
CA VAL A 487 -3.18 6.88 32.32
C VAL A 487 -2.68 7.50 31.01
N TYR A 488 -2.70 8.82 30.93
CA TYR A 488 -2.04 9.55 29.85
C TYR A 488 -0.54 9.69 30.12
N SER A 489 0.28 9.35 29.13
CA SER A 489 1.73 9.43 29.20
C SER A 489 2.33 9.91 27.88
N SER A 490 3.61 10.27 27.93
CA SER A 490 4.43 10.52 26.74
C SER A 490 5.50 9.44 26.63
N MET A 491 5.91 9.15 25.39
CA MET A 491 7.04 8.32 25.02
C MET A 491 8.12 9.23 24.44
N LEU A 492 9.35 9.11 24.95
CA LEU A 492 10.44 10.02 24.61
C LEU A 492 11.65 9.27 24.05
N TYR A 493 12.39 9.94 23.18
CA TYR A 493 13.75 9.56 22.84
C TYR A 493 14.71 9.73 24.05
N PRO A 494 15.89 9.08 24.05
CA PRO A 494 16.88 9.24 25.12
C PRO A 494 17.32 10.69 25.39
N HIS A 495 17.27 11.56 24.37
CA HIS A 495 17.58 12.99 24.51
C HIS A 495 16.40 13.82 25.04
N GLY A 496 15.28 13.20 25.41
CA GLY A 496 14.10 13.85 25.99
C GLY A 496 13.13 14.46 24.97
N GLY A 497 13.37 14.30 23.67
CA GLY A 497 12.42 14.75 22.63
C GLY A 497 11.20 13.83 22.56
N MET A 498 10.03 14.40 22.31
CA MET A 498 8.78 13.64 22.21
C MET A 498 8.77 12.78 20.96
N MET A 499 8.53 11.49 21.15
CA MET A 499 8.34 10.51 20.08
C MET A 499 6.85 10.32 19.80
N ASP A 500 6.09 10.06 20.86
CA ASP A 500 4.67 9.75 20.80
C ASP A 500 4.01 10.15 22.13
N ASP A 501 2.69 10.29 22.13
CA ASP A 501 1.89 10.48 23.33
C ASP A 501 0.55 9.77 23.22
N GLY A 502 -0.04 9.42 24.36
CA GLY A 502 -1.17 8.53 24.34
C GLY A 502 -1.58 7.99 25.70
N THR A 503 -2.49 7.01 25.66
CA THR A 503 -3.04 6.37 26.85
C THR A 503 -2.48 4.97 27.02
N LEU A 504 -2.05 4.65 28.23
CA LEU A 504 -1.69 3.30 28.65
C LEU A 504 -2.82 2.71 29.50
N LEU A 505 -3.38 1.58 29.07
CA LEU A 505 -4.33 0.78 29.83
C LEU A 505 -3.61 -0.41 30.45
N ARG A 506 -3.85 -0.71 31.73
CA ARG A 506 -3.41 -1.97 32.37
C ARG A 506 -4.58 -2.95 32.42
N LEU A 507 -4.58 -3.93 31.51
CA LEU A 507 -5.68 -4.89 31.37
C LEU A 507 -5.60 -6.00 32.42
N CYS A 508 -4.40 -6.50 32.69
CA CYS A 508 -4.13 -7.43 33.79
C CYS A 508 -2.73 -7.20 34.38
N GLN A 509 -2.20 -8.15 35.15
CA GLN A 509 -0.87 -8.03 35.76
C GLN A 509 0.22 -7.82 34.69
N ASP A 510 0.17 -8.62 33.62
CA ASP A 510 1.22 -8.77 32.60
C ASP A 510 0.72 -8.43 31.19
N ASN A 511 -0.40 -7.71 31.06
CA ASN A 511 -0.96 -7.25 29.80
C ASN A 511 -1.35 -5.77 29.88
N PHE A 512 -0.78 -4.98 28.98
CA PHE A 512 -1.02 -3.57 28.84
C PHE A 512 -1.34 -3.22 27.38
N ARG A 513 -2.12 -2.17 27.17
CA ARG A 513 -2.39 -1.62 25.84
C ARG A 513 -1.94 -0.18 25.76
N TRP A 514 -0.98 0.10 24.88
CA TRP A 514 -0.61 1.46 24.50
C TRP A 514 -1.50 1.90 23.33
N ILE A 515 -2.13 3.07 23.46
CA ILE A 515 -2.88 3.72 22.38
C ILE A 515 -2.24 5.07 22.13
N GLY A 516 -1.44 5.17 21.07
CA GLY A 516 -0.65 6.34 20.70
C GLY A 516 -0.95 6.88 19.31
N GLY A 517 -0.28 7.95 18.92
CA GLY A 517 -0.42 8.57 17.62
C GLY A 517 0.40 7.90 16.52
N ASP A 518 1.55 7.29 16.85
CA ASP A 518 2.55 6.91 15.86
C ASP A 518 2.85 5.40 15.79
N ASP A 519 3.06 4.89 14.56
CA ASP A 519 3.39 3.48 14.33
C ASP A 519 4.78 3.11 14.88
N TYR A 520 5.71 4.07 14.88
CA TYR A 520 7.07 3.85 15.35
C TYR A 520 7.13 3.51 16.84
N GLY A 521 6.11 3.87 17.64
CA GLY A 521 6.05 3.54 19.07
C GLY A 521 6.16 2.02 19.33
N GLY A 522 5.55 1.19 18.48
CA GLY A 522 5.67 -0.27 18.58
C GLY A 522 7.08 -0.79 18.24
N ILE A 523 7.71 -0.21 17.20
CA ILE A 523 9.09 -0.54 16.80
C ILE A 523 10.05 -0.19 17.94
N TRP A 524 9.95 1.03 18.47
CA TRP A 524 10.76 1.49 19.58
C TRP A 524 10.65 0.58 20.81
N MET A 525 9.43 0.20 21.21
CA MET A 525 9.21 -0.69 22.34
C MET A 525 9.85 -2.06 22.13
N ARG A 526 9.79 -2.64 20.92
CA ARG A 526 10.47 -3.90 20.61
C ARG A 526 11.99 -3.78 20.68
N GLU A 527 12.56 -2.71 20.13
CA GLU A 527 14.00 -2.45 20.19
C GLU A 527 14.49 -2.30 21.64
N GLN A 528 13.73 -1.59 22.48
CA GLN A 528 14.08 -1.47 23.91
C GLN A 528 13.94 -2.81 24.65
N ALA A 529 12.91 -3.60 24.34
CA ALA A 529 12.75 -4.94 24.92
C ALA A 529 13.94 -5.85 24.60
N GLU A 530 14.37 -5.89 23.34
CA GLU A 530 15.53 -6.65 22.88
C GLU A 530 16.82 -6.17 23.56
N LYS A 531 17.07 -4.86 23.55
CA LYS A 531 18.26 -4.25 24.17
C LYS A 531 18.38 -4.55 25.66
N LEU A 532 17.25 -4.61 26.37
CA LEU A 532 17.18 -4.87 27.80
C LEU A 532 17.07 -6.37 28.13
N GLY A 533 16.93 -7.25 27.12
CA GLY A 533 16.76 -8.69 27.31
C GLY A 533 15.46 -9.06 28.04
N LEU A 534 14.40 -8.26 27.86
CA LEU A 534 13.12 -8.42 28.55
C LEU A 534 12.26 -9.51 27.89
N LYS A 535 11.56 -10.29 28.70
CA LYS A 535 10.57 -11.27 28.27
C LYS A 535 9.21 -10.60 28.11
N VAL A 536 9.07 -9.88 27.01
CA VAL A 536 7.86 -9.12 26.65
C VAL A 536 7.66 -9.18 25.14
N ARG A 537 6.40 -9.28 24.73
CA ARG A 537 5.97 -9.17 23.33
C ARG A 537 5.21 -7.87 23.15
N VAL A 538 5.44 -7.22 22.02
CA VAL A 538 4.76 -5.98 21.63
C VAL A 538 4.13 -6.25 20.27
N LYS A 539 2.82 -6.50 20.27
CA LYS A 539 2.05 -6.83 19.07
C LYS A 539 1.13 -5.69 18.68
N SER A 540 1.06 -5.39 17.39
CA SER A 540 0.15 -4.41 16.82
C SER A 540 -1.29 -4.93 16.84
N SER A 541 -2.23 -4.13 17.31
CA SER A 541 -3.68 -4.43 17.35
C SER A 541 -4.53 -3.35 16.69
N THR A 542 -3.90 -2.39 15.99
CA THR A 542 -4.59 -1.26 15.33
C THR A 542 -5.70 -1.72 14.39
N ASP A 543 -5.41 -2.67 13.50
CA ASP A 543 -6.37 -3.19 12.51
C ASP A 543 -7.39 -4.17 13.12
N GLN A 544 -7.24 -4.50 14.41
CA GLN A 544 -8.10 -5.43 15.13
C GLN A 544 -9.15 -4.71 15.95
N ILE A 545 -8.85 -3.49 16.43
CA ILE A 545 -9.68 -2.76 17.39
C ILE A 545 -9.94 -1.33 16.91
N HIS A 546 -11.21 -1.03 16.69
CA HIS A 546 -11.70 0.34 16.46
C HIS A 546 -11.94 1.07 17.79
N ASN A 547 -11.63 2.37 17.82
CA ASN A 547 -11.67 3.19 19.03
C ASN A 547 -12.65 4.34 18.83
N ILE A 548 -13.52 4.55 19.82
CA ILE A 548 -14.39 5.71 19.88
C ILE A 548 -14.17 6.43 21.22
N ALA A 549 -13.99 7.75 21.17
CA ALA A 549 -13.90 8.59 22.34
C ALA A 549 -15.23 9.30 22.59
N VAL A 550 -15.63 9.38 23.87
CA VAL A 550 -16.71 10.25 24.34
C VAL A 550 -16.05 11.40 25.08
N GLN A 551 -16.25 12.64 24.59
CA GLN A 551 -15.63 13.84 25.16
C GLN A 551 -16.71 14.85 25.55
N GLY A 552 -16.60 15.42 26.75
CA GLY A 552 -17.55 16.37 27.31
C GLY A 552 -17.16 16.78 28.74
N PRO A 553 -17.85 17.76 29.34
CA PRO A 553 -17.74 18.13 30.76
C PRO A 553 -17.80 16.99 31.78
#